data_AF-Q0GU09-F1
#
_entry.id   AF-Q0GU09-F1
#
_cell.length_a   1.000
_cell.length_b   1.000
_cell.length_c   1.000
_cell.angle_alpha   90.00
_cell.angle_beta   90.00
_cell.angle_gamma   90.00
#
_symmetry.space_group_name_H-M   'P 1'
#
loop_
_entity.id
_entity.type
_entity.pdbx_description
1 polymer ?
#
loop_
_entity_poly.entity_id
_entity_poly.type
_entity_poly.pdbx_seq_one_letter_code
_entity_poly.pdbx_strand_id
1 'polypeptide(L)'
;MKNHCEKCGNELQEGSKFCVKCGNPIITKTGKIQVNEPTVIYCTNCGEKMDPLADFCIKCGVSKNKSHKHCINCGSNLTEEQDFCIKCGTKISSGFRIGNMKVSDGTQEQVDKLTKTTMGRAYLNYWLNWSNYKEKATRPDFWYAILSCVIVYLVLAIMTVILSVIPLIGTIVSVAFVLFIMLNIPPVIALYIRRSNDVGLNWKWFILSTVLSANLFLAILPSKEG
;
A
#
# COMPACT_ATOMS: atom_id res chain seq x y z
N MET A 1 40.86 5.79 25.41
CA MET A 1 39.81 6.62 24.76
C MET A 1 40.16 6.72 23.28
N LYS A 2 39.27 6.32 22.36
CA LYS A 2 39.49 6.57 20.92
C LYS A 2 39.02 8.01 20.63
N ASN A 3 39.95 8.95 20.50
CA ASN A 3 39.70 10.37 20.22
C ASN A 3 39.64 10.69 18.71
N HIS A 4 39.56 9.67 17.85
CA HIS A 4 39.57 9.81 16.40
C HIS A 4 38.43 9.02 15.75
N CYS A 5 37.87 9.56 14.67
CA CYS A 5 36.80 8.93 13.90
C CYS A 5 37.30 7.68 13.19
N GLU A 6 36.63 6.54 13.39
CA GLU A 6 37.02 5.26 12.76
C GLU A 6 36.87 5.26 11.23
N LYS A 7 36.11 6.21 10.66
CA LYS A 7 35.87 6.29 9.21
C LYS A 7 36.77 7.28 8.48
N CYS A 8 37.06 8.43 9.08
CA CYS A 8 37.81 9.51 8.40
C CYS A 8 39.07 9.95 9.15
N GLY A 9 39.38 9.34 10.29
CA GLY A 9 40.57 9.65 11.09
C GLY A 9 40.59 11.03 11.74
N ASN A 10 39.50 11.80 11.68
CA ASN A 10 39.47 13.15 12.27
C ASN A 10 39.35 13.08 13.79
N GLU A 11 39.99 14.02 14.49
CA GLU A 11 39.79 14.19 15.92
C GLU A 11 38.32 14.46 16.26
N LEU A 12 37.86 13.83 17.35
CA LEU A 12 36.50 13.91 17.83
C LEU A 12 36.44 14.82 19.05
N GLN A 13 35.51 15.78 19.04
CA GLN A 13 35.24 16.64 20.18
C GLN A 13 34.53 15.87 21.29
N GLU A 14 34.85 16.16 22.55
CA GLU A 14 34.20 15.54 23.72
C GLU A 14 32.68 15.77 23.69
N GLY A 15 31.91 14.68 23.80
CA GLY A 15 30.44 14.72 23.80
C GLY A 15 29.76 14.81 22.42
N SER A 16 30.52 14.84 21.32
CA SER A 16 29.94 14.84 19.97
C SER A 16 29.27 13.49 19.63
N LYS A 17 28.03 13.52 19.14
CA LYS A 17 27.27 12.33 18.71
C LYS A 17 27.64 11.87 17.28
N PHE A 18 28.20 12.79 16.48
CA PHE A 18 28.59 12.57 15.08
C PHE A 18 29.91 13.28 14.78
N CYS A 19 30.69 12.73 13.84
CA CYS A 19 31.92 13.37 13.37
C CYS A 19 31.58 14.60 12.52
N VAL A 20 32.06 15.78 12.93
CA VAL A 20 31.81 17.06 12.24
C VAL A 20 32.34 17.08 10.80
N LYS A 21 33.38 16.28 10.50
CA LYS A 21 34.04 16.27 9.19
C LYS A 21 33.40 15.30 8.18
N CYS A 22 32.92 14.13 8.62
CA CYS A 22 32.40 13.10 7.70
C CYS A 22 30.96 12.65 7.98
N GLY A 23 30.31 13.20 9.01
CA GLY A 23 28.94 12.89 9.40
C GLY A 23 28.73 11.51 10.01
N ASN A 24 29.79 10.71 10.19
CA ASN A 24 29.63 9.34 10.70
C ASN A 24 29.29 9.36 12.21
N PRO A 25 28.33 8.54 12.67
CA PRO A 25 27.96 8.47 14.08
C PRO A 25 29.09 7.92 14.94
N ILE A 26 29.23 8.46 16.15
CA ILE A 26 30.25 8.05 17.12
C ILE A 26 29.58 7.14 18.16
N ILE A 27 30.06 5.90 18.28
CA ILE A 27 29.53 4.92 19.23
C ILE A 27 30.42 4.94 20.48
N THR A 28 30.10 5.78 21.47
CA THR A 28 30.81 5.80 22.76
C THR A 28 30.31 4.67 23.67
N LYS A 29 31.11 3.61 23.84
CA LYS A 29 30.84 2.50 24.76
C LYS A 29 31.24 2.83 26.20
N THR A 30 30.65 3.86 26.81
CA THR A 30 30.79 4.13 28.24
C THR A 30 29.44 3.97 28.93
N GLY A 31 29.34 2.94 29.75
CA GLY A 31 28.15 2.54 30.49
C GLY A 31 27.65 3.63 31.43
N LYS A 32 26.58 4.30 31.02
CA LYS A 32 25.39 4.55 31.82
C LYS A 32 24.22 4.36 30.87
N ILE A 33 23.51 3.24 31.00
CA ILE A 33 22.20 3.07 30.38
C ILE A 33 21.29 4.02 31.15
N GLN A 34 21.17 5.27 30.68
CA GLN A 34 19.95 6.00 30.91
C GLN A 34 18.90 5.26 30.09
N VAL A 35 17.98 4.58 30.78
CA VAL A 35 16.73 4.13 30.17
C VAL A 35 16.04 5.41 29.71
N ASN A 36 16.23 5.72 28.43
CA ASN A 36 15.59 6.85 27.78
C ASN A 36 14.08 6.70 27.98
N GLU A 37 13.48 7.82 28.38
CA GLU A 37 12.07 8.05 28.66
C GLU A 37 11.12 7.28 27.72
N PRO A 38 9.91 6.94 28.19
CA PRO A 38 8.90 6.29 27.36
C PRO A 38 8.74 7.10 26.07
N THR A 39 8.91 6.42 24.94
CA THR A 39 8.82 6.98 23.59
C THR A 39 7.37 7.36 23.29
N VAL A 40 6.81 8.36 23.99
CA VAL A 40 5.41 8.76 23.86
C VAL A 40 5.08 9.09 22.41
N ILE A 41 4.04 8.44 21.87
CA ILE A 41 3.52 8.70 20.54
C ILE A 41 2.21 9.47 20.64
N TYR A 42 1.76 10.05 19.53
CA TYR A 42 0.54 10.84 19.48
C TYR A 42 -0.47 10.18 18.54
N CYS A 43 -1.76 10.32 18.88
CA CYS A 43 -2.85 9.85 18.05
C CYS A 43 -2.88 10.63 16.74
N THR A 44 -2.83 9.93 15.61
CA THR A 44 -2.83 10.56 14.30
C THR A 44 -4.22 11.09 13.86
N ASN A 45 -5.25 10.91 14.70
CA ASN A 45 -6.59 11.46 14.50
C ASN A 45 -6.85 12.71 15.34
N CYS A 46 -6.60 12.65 16.65
CA CYS A 46 -6.96 13.71 17.60
C CYS A 46 -5.77 14.40 18.29
N GLY A 47 -4.53 13.98 18.05
CA GLY A 47 -3.33 14.60 18.61
C GLY A 47 -3.05 14.26 20.09
N GLU A 48 -3.84 13.37 20.71
CA GLU A 48 -3.65 12.99 22.12
C GLU A 48 -2.45 12.07 22.31
N LYS A 49 -1.78 12.18 23.46
CA LYS A 49 -0.68 11.27 23.82
C LYS A 49 -1.21 9.83 23.96
N MET A 50 -0.45 8.88 23.43
CA MET A 50 -0.74 7.46 23.48
C MET A 50 0.50 6.66 23.87
N ASP A 51 0.24 5.50 24.47
CA ASP A 51 1.26 4.49 24.69
C ASP A 51 1.71 3.89 23.34
N PRO A 52 3.03 3.72 23.10
CA PRO A 52 3.55 3.02 21.93
C PRO A 52 2.97 1.62 21.70
N LEU A 53 2.59 0.92 22.76
CA LEU A 53 2.04 -0.43 22.73
C LEU A 53 0.51 -0.45 22.54
N ALA A 54 -0.17 0.70 22.61
CA ALA A 54 -1.60 0.75 22.44
C ALA A 54 -2.02 0.65 20.96
N ASP A 55 -2.93 -0.28 20.67
CA ASP A 55 -3.52 -0.45 19.33
C ASP A 55 -4.57 0.62 19.01
N PHE A 56 -5.22 1.18 20.03
CA PHE A 56 -6.31 2.13 19.90
C PHE A 56 -6.09 3.37 20.77
N CYS A 57 -6.54 4.52 20.26
CA CYS A 57 -6.56 5.75 21.04
C CYS A 57 -7.67 5.69 22.09
N ILE A 58 -7.29 5.80 23.36
CA ILE A 58 -8.23 5.86 24.48
C ILE A 58 -9.18 7.07 24.43
N LYS A 59 -8.80 8.16 23.75
CA LYS A 59 -9.60 9.40 23.69
C LYS A 59 -10.58 9.43 22.51
N CYS A 60 -10.18 8.95 21.34
CA CYS A 60 -11.01 9.05 20.12
C CYS A 60 -11.43 7.70 19.52
N GLY A 61 -11.00 6.57 20.10
CA GLY A 61 -11.35 5.23 19.63
C GLY A 61 -10.73 4.80 18.30
N VAL A 62 -9.95 5.66 17.64
CA VAL A 62 -9.31 5.35 16.36
C VAL A 62 -8.06 4.51 16.57
N SER A 63 -7.87 3.49 15.71
CA SER A 63 -6.68 2.65 15.73
C SER A 63 -5.42 3.42 15.34
N LYS A 64 -4.28 2.99 15.86
CA LYS A 64 -2.96 3.55 15.54
C LYS A 64 -2.74 3.63 14.01
N ASN A 65 -2.26 4.77 13.53
CA ASN A 65 -1.94 5.05 12.11
C ASN A 65 -3.09 4.98 11.10
N LYS A 66 -4.36 5.11 11.51
CA LYS A 66 -5.50 5.06 10.57
C LYS A 66 -5.78 6.40 9.86
N SER A 67 -5.42 7.51 10.47
CA SER A 67 -5.59 8.86 9.92
C SER A 67 -4.27 9.61 9.91
N HIS A 68 -4.22 10.75 9.23
CA HIS A 68 -3.03 11.60 9.16
C HIS A 68 -3.34 13.07 9.42
N LYS A 69 -4.25 13.36 10.37
CA LYS A 69 -4.57 14.74 10.77
C LYS A 69 -3.55 15.31 11.74
N HIS A 70 -2.88 14.46 12.51
CA HIS A 70 -1.88 14.85 13.48
C HIS A 70 -0.62 13.97 13.34
N CYS A 71 0.54 14.54 13.65
CA CYS A 71 1.82 13.84 13.58
C CYS A 71 1.94 12.80 14.70
N ILE A 72 2.31 11.55 14.36
CA ILE A 72 2.53 10.47 15.34
C ILE A 72 3.66 10.77 16.34
N ASN A 73 4.63 11.60 15.95
CA ASN A 73 5.82 11.86 16.76
C ASN A 73 5.71 13.13 17.62
N CYS A 74 4.97 14.15 17.19
CA CYS A 74 4.91 15.43 17.91
C CYS A 74 3.50 16.01 18.10
N GLY A 75 2.45 15.34 17.61
CA GLY A 75 1.05 15.76 17.78
C GLY A 75 0.64 17.01 17.01
N SER A 76 1.50 17.60 16.17
CA SER A 76 1.12 18.78 15.37
C SER A 76 0.09 18.43 14.30
N ASN A 77 -0.79 19.38 13.99
CA ASN A 77 -1.71 19.26 12.87
C ASN A 77 -0.95 19.09 11.55
N LEU A 78 -1.48 18.21 10.70
CA LEU A 78 -1.00 17.92 9.37
C LEU A 78 -2.07 18.32 8.34
N THR A 79 -1.62 18.76 7.19
CA THR A 79 -2.41 18.99 5.97
C THR A 79 -2.44 17.70 5.15
N GLU A 80 -3.48 17.51 4.34
CA GLU A 80 -3.74 16.23 3.64
C GLU A 80 -2.66 15.82 2.62
N GLU A 81 -1.75 16.73 2.26
CA GLU A 81 -0.76 16.56 1.18
C GLU A 81 0.71 16.60 1.66
N GLN A 82 1.00 16.71 2.96
CA GLN A 82 2.39 16.86 3.41
C GLN A 82 3.14 15.53 3.57
N ASP A 83 4.29 15.38 2.90
CA ASP A 83 5.16 14.20 3.01
C ASP A 83 5.94 14.13 4.34
N PHE A 84 6.16 15.28 4.98
CA PHE A 84 6.94 15.41 6.21
C PHE A 84 6.27 16.38 7.16
N CYS A 85 6.32 16.07 8.46
CA CYS A 85 5.88 16.98 9.49
C CYS A 85 6.83 18.18 9.56
N ILE A 86 6.27 19.36 9.31
CA ILE A 86 7.01 20.64 9.35
C ILE A 86 7.63 20.88 10.74
N LYS A 87 7.00 20.40 11.81
CA LYS A 87 7.45 20.66 13.19
C LYS A 87 8.57 19.75 13.67
N CYS A 88 8.55 18.46 13.32
CA CYS A 88 9.48 17.48 13.89
C CYS A 88 10.27 16.67 12.85
N GLY A 89 10.05 16.93 11.56
CA GLY A 89 10.74 16.24 10.46
C GLY A 89 10.33 14.77 10.27
N THR A 90 9.41 14.24 11.07
CA THR A 90 8.92 12.87 10.89
C THR A 90 8.18 12.75 9.56
N LYS A 91 8.60 11.76 8.77
CA LYS A 91 7.92 11.42 7.52
C LYS A 91 6.48 11.00 7.81
N ILE A 92 5.53 11.66 7.16
CA ILE A 92 4.13 11.30 7.25
C ILE A 92 3.85 10.39 6.06
N SER A 93 3.45 9.16 6.37
CA SER A 93 2.96 8.21 5.36
C SER A 93 1.54 8.60 4.91
N SER A 94 1.28 9.87 4.61
CA SER A 94 0.01 10.35 4.09
C SER A 94 0.14 10.53 2.59
N GLY A 95 -0.07 9.44 1.88
CA GLY A 95 -0.22 9.46 0.45
C GLY A 95 -0.76 8.12 0.05
N PHE A 96 -2.00 8.11 -0.42
CA PHE A 96 -2.43 7.10 -1.37
C PHE A 96 -1.39 7.08 -2.50
N ARG A 97 -0.42 6.17 -2.43
CA ARG A 97 0.64 6.06 -3.42
C ARG A 97 0.04 5.38 -4.64
N ILE A 98 -0.24 6.19 -5.67
CA ILE A 98 -0.52 5.80 -7.06
C ILE A 98 0.77 5.19 -7.64
N GLY A 99 1.26 4.10 -7.05
CA GLY A 99 2.59 3.58 -7.34
C GLY A 99 3.69 4.64 -7.28
N ASN A 100 4.80 4.34 -7.96
CA ASN A 100 5.84 5.33 -8.27
C ASN A 100 5.61 5.95 -9.67
N MET A 101 4.37 6.00 -10.15
CA MET A 101 4.06 6.48 -11.50
C MET A 101 3.90 8.01 -11.48
N LYS A 102 4.73 8.72 -12.23
CA LYS A 102 4.53 10.15 -12.51
C LYS A 102 3.34 10.29 -13.45
N VAL A 103 2.21 10.76 -12.93
CA VAL A 103 1.03 11.11 -13.75
C VAL A 103 1.31 12.45 -14.43
N SER A 104 0.95 12.58 -15.71
CA SER A 104 1.10 13.83 -16.46
C SER A 104 0.11 14.88 -15.94
N ASP A 105 0.50 16.15 -15.87
CA ASP A 105 -0.32 17.24 -15.30
C ASP A 105 -1.72 17.33 -15.95
N GLY A 106 -1.86 16.94 -17.23
CA GLY A 106 -3.14 16.92 -17.93
C GLY A 106 -4.11 15.79 -17.53
N THR A 107 -3.63 14.71 -16.91
CA THR A 107 -4.46 13.58 -16.45
C THR A 107 -4.69 13.55 -14.94
N GLN A 108 -4.00 14.42 -14.19
CA GLN A 108 -4.07 14.46 -12.73
C GLN A 108 -5.50 14.73 -12.23
N GLU A 109 -6.21 15.70 -12.81
CA GLU A 109 -7.59 16.03 -12.41
C GLU A 109 -8.55 14.84 -12.55
N GLN A 110 -8.42 14.06 -13.64
CA GLN A 110 -9.26 12.89 -13.86
C GLN A 110 -8.93 11.76 -12.88
N VAL A 111 -7.65 11.60 -12.55
CA VAL A 111 -7.18 10.64 -11.54
C VAL A 111 -7.69 11.04 -10.16
N ASP A 112 -7.65 12.31 -9.80
CA ASP A 112 -8.13 12.83 -8.52
C ASP A 112 -9.65 12.59 -8.36
N LYS A 113 -10.41 12.83 -9.43
CA LYS A 113 -11.85 12.53 -9.45
C LYS A 113 -12.13 11.04 -9.27
N LEU A 114 -11.35 10.17 -9.90
CA LEU A 114 -11.51 8.71 -9.83
C LEU A 114 -11.13 8.16 -8.44
N THR A 115 -10.04 8.67 -7.84
CA THR A 115 -9.53 8.26 -6.52
C THR A 115 -10.36 8.76 -5.34
N LYS A 116 -11.24 9.75 -5.58
CA LYS A 116 -12.26 10.18 -4.61
C LYS A 116 -13.23 9.05 -4.26
N THR A 117 -13.51 8.14 -5.21
CA THR A 117 -14.35 6.97 -4.97
C THR A 117 -13.53 5.80 -4.43
N THR A 118 -14.10 4.98 -3.54
CA THR A 118 -13.41 3.78 -3.03
C THR A 118 -13.11 2.78 -4.14
N MET A 119 -13.99 2.66 -5.14
CA MET A 119 -13.80 1.74 -6.27
C MET A 119 -12.68 2.18 -7.20
N GLY A 120 -12.70 3.45 -7.64
CA GLY A 120 -11.68 3.98 -8.55
C GLY A 120 -10.30 3.98 -7.90
N ARG A 121 -10.24 4.33 -6.61
CA ARG A 121 -9.04 4.20 -5.78
C ARG A 121 -8.50 2.77 -5.78
N ALA A 122 -9.34 1.79 -5.47
CA ALA A 122 -8.96 0.38 -5.41
C ALA A 122 -8.46 -0.14 -6.77
N TYR A 123 -9.14 0.22 -7.85
CA TYR A 123 -8.77 -0.17 -9.21
C TYR A 123 -7.44 0.43 -9.67
N LEU A 124 -7.20 1.71 -9.38
CA LEU A 124 -5.92 2.35 -9.65
C LEU A 124 -4.78 1.69 -8.84
N ASN A 125 -5.01 1.46 -7.55
CA ASN A 125 -4.03 0.76 -6.70
C ASN A 125 -3.74 -0.67 -7.17
N TYR A 126 -4.73 -1.35 -7.73
CA TYR A 126 -4.56 -2.68 -8.28
C TYR A 126 -3.55 -2.67 -9.43
N TRP A 127 -3.71 -1.75 -10.40
CA TRP A 127 -2.83 -1.65 -11.55
C TRP A 127 -1.47 -1.04 -11.23
N LEU A 128 -1.40 -0.03 -10.37
CA LEU A 128 -0.17 0.76 -10.19
C LEU A 128 0.78 0.17 -9.15
N ASN A 129 0.23 -0.49 -8.14
CA ASN A 129 1.01 -1.17 -7.10
C ASN A 129 1.15 -2.67 -7.37
N TRP A 130 1.09 -3.08 -8.64
CA TRP A 130 1.23 -4.49 -9.03
C TRP A 130 2.62 -5.06 -8.69
N SER A 131 3.66 -4.23 -8.67
CA SER A 131 5.02 -4.67 -8.32
C SER A 131 5.32 -4.62 -6.82
N ASN A 132 4.41 -4.07 -6.01
CA ASN A 132 4.58 -3.96 -4.57
C ASN A 132 3.86 -5.08 -3.82
N TYR A 133 4.63 -6.01 -3.25
CA TYR A 133 4.10 -7.18 -2.54
C TYR A 133 3.97 -6.99 -1.02
N LYS A 134 4.46 -5.87 -0.47
CA LYS A 134 4.60 -5.67 0.98
C LYS A 134 3.49 -4.81 1.59
N GLU A 135 2.86 -3.97 0.77
CA GLU A 135 1.81 -3.08 1.26
C GLU A 135 0.52 -3.82 1.63
N LYS A 136 -0.18 -3.29 2.62
CA LYS A 136 -1.45 -3.86 3.11
C LYS A 136 -2.56 -3.57 2.12
N ALA A 137 -3.37 -4.57 1.79
CA ALA A 137 -4.59 -4.41 1.01
C ALA A 137 -5.79 -4.38 1.97
N THR A 138 -6.43 -3.21 2.10
CA THR A 138 -7.61 -3.13 2.96
C THR A 138 -8.73 -4.04 2.43
N ARG A 139 -9.57 -4.56 3.33
CA ARG A 139 -10.71 -5.42 2.96
C ARG A 139 -11.62 -4.82 1.87
N PRO A 140 -12.06 -3.55 1.95
CA PRO A 140 -12.87 -2.95 0.89
C PRO A 140 -12.07 -2.77 -0.41
N ASP A 141 -10.81 -2.38 -0.35
CA ASP A 141 -9.98 -2.21 -1.57
C ASP A 141 -9.83 -3.53 -2.33
N PHE A 142 -9.69 -4.64 -1.61
CA PHE A 142 -9.63 -5.97 -2.22
C PHE A 142 -10.90 -6.30 -3.02
N TRP A 143 -12.08 -6.18 -2.40
CA TRP A 143 -13.35 -6.53 -3.06
C TRP A 143 -13.68 -5.58 -4.20
N TYR A 144 -13.43 -4.28 -4.03
CA TYR A 144 -13.68 -3.30 -5.08
C TYR A 144 -12.70 -3.43 -6.26
N ALA A 145 -11.45 -3.84 -6.02
CA ALA A 145 -10.53 -4.16 -7.11
C ALA A 145 -11.05 -5.36 -7.92
N ILE A 146 -11.47 -6.45 -7.27
CA ILE A 146 -12.04 -7.62 -7.94
C ILE A 146 -13.30 -7.25 -8.71
N LEU A 147 -14.23 -6.53 -8.07
CA LEU A 147 -15.48 -6.11 -8.71
C LEU A 147 -15.22 -5.22 -9.92
N SER A 148 -14.26 -4.29 -9.83
CA SER A 148 -13.86 -3.45 -10.95
C SER A 148 -13.33 -4.29 -12.11
N CYS A 149 -12.45 -5.27 -11.84
CA CYS A 149 -11.98 -6.21 -12.86
C CYS A 149 -13.12 -7.00 -13.49
N VAL A 150 -14.07 -7.52 -12.70
CA VAL A 150 -15.25 -8.26 -13.21
C VAL A 150 -16.06 -7.38 -14.14
N ILE A 151 -16.32 -6.11 -13.77
CA ILE A 151 -17.04 -5.17 -14.64
C ILE A 151 -16.29 -4.94 -15.96
N VAL A 152 -14.98 -4.69 -15.90
CA VAL A 152 -14.16 -4.49 -17.11
C VAL A 152 -14.22 -5.74 -18.01
N TYR A 153 -14.07 -6.93 -17.44
CA TYR A 153 -14.15 -8.18 -18.21
C TYR A 153 -15.53 -8.43 -18.81
N LEU A 154 -16.62 -8.12 -18.09
CA LEU A 154 -17.98 -8.25 -18.61
C LEU A 154 -18.21 -7.31 -19.80
N VAL A 155 -17.79 -6.04 -19.68
CA VAL A 155 -17.90 -5.07 -20.77
C VAL A 155 -17.08 -5.52 -21.98
N LEU A 156 -15.84 -5.95 -21.77
CA LEU A 156 -14.98 -6.43 -22.86
C LEU A 156 -15.52 -7.72 -23.51
N ALA A 157 -16.10 -8.64 -22.72
CA ALA A 157 -16.72 -9.85 -23.24
C ALA A 157 -17.94 -9.53 -24.13
N ILE A 158 -18.82 -8.62 -23.67
CA ILE A 158 -19.97 -8.17 -24.47
C ILE A 158 -19.50 -7.51 -25.77
N MET A 159 -18.52 -6.61 -25.70
CA MET A 159 -17.93 -5.97 -26.87
C MET A 159 -17.33 -6.98 -27.86
N THR A 160 -16.71 -8.05 -27.35
CA THR A 160 -16.13 -9.11 -28.18
C THR A 160 -17.20 -9.90 -28.92
N VAL A 161 -18.32 -10.24 -28.26
CA VAL A 161 -19.46 -10.94 -28.88
C VAL A 161 -20.14 -10.07 -29.95
N ILE A 162 -20.27 -8.77 -29.71
CA ILE A 162 -20.86 -7.86 -30.69
C ILE A 162 -19.97 -7.76 -31.94
N LEU A 163 -18.65 -7.66 -31.75
CA LEU A 163 -17.69 -7.50 -32.86
C LEU A 163 -17.37 -8.81 -33.59
N SER A 164 -17.68 -9.97 -33.00
CA SER A 164 -17.44 -11.27 -33.64
C SER A 164 -18.31 -11.54 -34.88
N VAL A 165 -19.32 -10.70 -35.13
CA VAL A 165 -20.16 -10.76 -36.34
C VAL A 165 -19.34 -10.52 -37.62
N ILE A 166 -18.22 -9.80 -37.51
CA ILE A 166 -17.31 -9.54 -38.63
C ILE A 166 -16.09 -10.48 -38.49
N PRO A 167 -15.86 -11.44 -39.40
CA PRO A 167 -14.88 -12.52 -39.18
C PRO A 167 -13.44 -12.04 -38.90
N LEU A 168 -12.96 -11.08 -39.70
CA LEU A 168 -11.59 -10.56 -39.56
C LEU A 168 -11.43 -9.71 -38.28
N ILE A 169 -12.41 -8.86 -37.98
CA ILE A 169 -12.35 -7.98 -36.80
C ILE A 169 -12.56 -8.80 -35.53
N GLY A 170 -13.48 -9.76 -35.54
CA GLY A 170 -13.77 -10.66 -34.43
C GLY A 170 -12.54 -11.44 -33.97
N THR A 171 -11.76 -11.98 -34.91
CA THR A 171 -10.51 -12.69 -34.58
C THR A 171 -9.47 -11.78 -33.94
N ILE A 172 -9.26 -10.57 -34.48
CA ILE A 172 -8.33 -9.58 -33.90
C ILE A 172 -8.74 -9.20 -32.48
N VAL A 173 -10.02 -8.86 -32.26
CA VAL A 173 -10.53 -8.48 -30.93
C VAL A 173 -10.43 -9.63 -29.94
N SER A 174 -10.70 -10.86 -30.38
CA SER A 174 -10.58 -12.05 -29.52
C SER A 174 -9.13 -12.30 -29.09
N VAL A 175 -8.17 -12.15 -30.01
CA VAL A 175 -6.74 -12.25 -29.66
C VAL A 175 -6.33 -11.15 -28.69
N ALA A 176 -6.77 -9.90 -28.91
CA ALA A 176 -6.49 -8.79 -28.00
C ALA A 176 -7.08 -9.03 -26.60
N PHE A 177 -8.28 -9.61 -26.50
CA PHE A 177 -8.90 -9.97 -25.24
C PHE A 177 -8.09 -11.03 -24.47
N VAL A 178 -7.61 -12.07 -25.17
CA VAL A 178 -6.72 -13.08 -24.56
C VAL A 178 -5.42 -12.45 -24.07
N LEU A 179 -4.81 -11.55 -24.84
CA LEU A 179 -3.61 -10.83 -24.40
C LEU A 179 -3.86 -9.96 -23.16
N PHE A 180 -5.02 -9.31 -23.08
CA PHE A 180 -5.42 -8.52 -21.91
C PHE A 180 -5.59 -9.40 -20.65
N ILE A 181 -6.12 -10.61 -20.79
CA ILE A 181 -6.18 -11.58 -19.68
C ILE A 181 -4.77 -11.91 -19.19
N MET A 182 -3.83 -12.18 -20.10
CA MET A 182 -2.44 -12.49 -19.74
C MET A 182 -1.75 -11.32 -19.04
N LEU A 183 -2.00 -10.09 -19.47
CA LEU A 183 -1.49 -8.86 -18.84
C LEU A 183 -2.02 -8.63 -17.43
N ASN A 184 -3.20 -9.17 -17.09
CA ASN A 184 -3.79 -9.06 -15.76
C ASN A 184 -3.24 -10.06 -14.74
N ILE A 185 -2.57 -11.13 -15.18
CA ILE A 185 -2.06 -12.16 -14.26
C ILE A 185 -1.13 -11.56 -13.19
N PRO A 186 -0.13 -10.71 -13.51
CA PRO A 186 0.78 -10.19 -12.48
C PRO A 186 0.09 -9.29 -11.44
N PRO A 187 -0.76 -8.31 -11.81
CA PRO A 187 -1.54 -7.53 -10.83
C PRO A 187 -2.44 -8.38 -9.93
N VAL A 188 -3.10 -9.42 -10.49
CA VAL A 188 -3.93 -10.36 -9.73
C VAL A 188 -3.10 -11.08 -8.68
N ILE A 189 -1.95 -11.66 -9.06
CA ILE A 189 -1.05 -12.35 -8.13
C ILE A 189 -0.59 -11.41 -7.02
N ALA A 190 -0.20 -10.18 -7.38
CA ALA A 190 0.25 -9.19 -6.41
C ALA A 190 -0.83 -8.78 -5.41
N LEU A 191 -2.08 -8.63 -5.85
CA LEU A 191 -3.21 -8.35 -4.95
C LEU A 191 -3.43 -9.50 -3.97
N TYR A 192 -3.37 -10.75 -4.43
CA TYR A 192 -3.53 -11.91 -3.58
C TYR A 192 -2.41 -12.06 -2.56
N ILE A 193 -1.15 -11.86 -2.96
CA ILE A 193 0.00 -11.90 -2.05
C ILE A 193 -0.14 -10.86 -0.94
N ARG A 194 -0.51 -9.62 -1.29
CA ARG A 194 -0.74 -8.54 -0.31
C ARG A 194 -1.82 -8.93 0.70
N ARG A 195 -2.94 -9.47 0.21
CA ARG A 195 -4.05 -9.89 1.08
C ARG A 195 -3.69 -11.09 1.96
N SER A 196 -2.92 -12.06 1.46
CA SER A 196 -2.48 -13.21 2.25
C SER A 196 -1.50 -12.80 3.36
N ASN A 197 -0.61 -11.85 3.07
CA ASN A 197 0.32 -11.31 4.04
C ASN A 197 -0.43 -10.61 5.19
N ASP A 198 -1.56 -9.96 4.91
CA ASP A 198 -2.39 -9.31 5.92
C ASP A 198 -3.13 -10.28 6.86
N VAL A 199 -3.40 -11.51 6.40
CA VAL A 199 -4.10 -12.54 7.19
C VAL A 199 -3.11 -13.44 7.94
N GLY A 200 -1.81 -13.32 7.66
CA GLY A 200 -0.79 -14.23 8.20
C GLY A 200 -0.91 -15.66 7.66
N LEU A 201 -1.64 -15.86 6.56
CA LEU A 201 -1.87 -17.16 5.95
C LEU A 201 -0.91 -17.36 4.77
N ASN A 202 -0.41 -18.59 4.61
CA ASN A 202 0.37 -18.94 3.43
C ASN A 202 -0.50 -18.77 2.16
N TRP A 203 -0.05 -17.91 1.24
CA TRP A 203 -0.78 -17.54 0.00
C TRP A 203 -1.27 -18.74 -0.83
N LYS A 204 -0.60 -19.89 -0.74
CA LYS A 204 -0.96 -21.15 -1.40
C LYS A 204 -2.36 -21.67 -1.03
N TRP A 205 -2.84 -21.41 0.20
CA TRP A 205 -4.20 -21.78 0.63
C TRP A 205 -5.28 -20.98 -0.13
N PHE A 206 -4.93 -19.83 -0.67
CA PHE A 206 -5.87 -19.01 -1.42
C PHE A 206 -6.15 -19.58 -2.82
N ILE A 207 -5.13 -20.13 -3.50
CA ILE A 207 -5.32 -20.86 -4.78
C ILE A 207 -6.30 -22.02 -4.57
N LEU A 208 -6.13 -22.76 -3.49
CA LEU A 208 -7.02 -23.85 -3.12
C LEU A 208 -8.46 -23.35 -2.91
N SER A 209 -8.64 -22.22 -2.20
CA SER A 209 -9.96 -21.61 -2.00
C SER A 209 -10.62 -21.16 -3.31
N THR A 210 -9.86 -20.56 -4.23
CA THR A 210 -10.41 -20.12 -5.53
C THR A 210 -10.83 -21.32 -6.40
N VAL A 211 -10.02 -22.38 -6.43
CA VAL A 211 -10.35 -23.61 -7.16
C VAL A 211 -11.56 -24.31 -6.54
N LEU A 212 -11.66 -24.36 -5.21
CA LEU A 212 -12.83 -24.89 -4.50
C LEU A 212 -14.10 -24.09 -4.80
N SER A 213 -14.02 -22.75 -4.82
CA SER A 213 -15.17 -21.91 -5.16
C SER A 213 -15.63 -22.06 -6.62
N ALA A 214 -14.68 -22.23 -7.56
CA ALA A 214 -14.98 -22.49 -8.96
C ALA A 214 -15.64 -23.86 -9.14
N ASN A 215 -15.16 -24.89 -8.43
CA ASN A 215 -15.77 -26.22 -8.44
C ASN A 215 -17.17 -26.24 -7.82
N LEU A 216 -17.40 -25.46 -6.75
CA LEU A 216 -18.73 -25.29 -6.16
C LEU A 216 -19.69 -24.59 -7.14
N PHE A 217 -19.21 -23.56 -7.84
CA PHE A 217 -19.99 -22.87 -8.87
C PHE A 217 -20.38 -23.83 -10.01
N LEU A 218 -19.44 -24.66 -10.49
CA LEU A 218 -19.72 -25.70 -11.50
C LEU A 218 -20.73 -26.75 -11.00
N ALA A 219 -20.69 -27.10 -9.71
CA ALA A 219 -21.64 -28.03 -9.10
C ALA A 219 -23.06 -27.47 -8.96
N ILE A 220 -23.22 -26.13 -8.96
CA ILE A 220 -24.52 -25.45 -8.89
C ILE A 220 -25.12 -25.25 -10.30
N LEU A 221 -24.31 -25.29 -11.35
CA LEU A 221 -24.83 -25.19 -12.71
C LEU A 221 -25.69 -26.42 -13.03
N PRO A 222 -26.93 -26.23 -13.54
CA PRO A 222 -27.77 -27.35 -13.92
C PRO A 222 -27.06 -28.17 -15.00
N SER A 223 -26.96 -29.50 -14.78
CA SER A 223 -26.46 -30.43 -15.79
C SER A 223 -27.33 -30.30 -17.03
N LYS A 224 -26.72 -30.00 -18.17
CA LYS A 224 -27.42 -29.95 -19.46
C LYS A 224 -27.55 -31.39 -19.98
N GLU A 225 -28.41 -32.16 -19.33
CA GLU A 225 -28.89 -33.44 -19.84
C GLU A 225 -30.32 -33.22 -20.35
N GLY A 226 -30.48 -33.22 -21.68
CA GLY A 226 -31.79 -33.13 -22.38
C GLY A 226 -32.01 -31.81 -23.10
#